data_AF-A0A519TJ02-F1
#
_entry.id   AF-A0A519TJ02-F1
#
_cell.length_a   1.000
_cell.length_b   1.000
_cell.length_c   1.000
_cell.angle_alpha   90.00
_cell.angle_beta   90.00
_cell.angle_gamma   90.00
#
_symmetry.space_group_name_H-M   'P 1'
#
loop_
_entity.id
_entity.type
_entity.pdbx_description
1 polymer ?
#
loop_
_entity_poly.entity_id
_entity_poly.type
_entity_poly.pdbx_seq_one_letter_code
_entity_poly.pdbx_strand_id
1 'polypeptide(L)' 'QAIINIHGRSAKQLVTEKIFEEAKVLLAHSALTIKEISYSIGFSEENNFSAFFTKHSGYSPKKYRNLQMNLGL' A
#
# COMPACT_ATOMS: atom_id res chain seq x y z
N GLN A 1 -30.53 9.72 3.51
CA GLN A 1 -29.42 8.78 3.19
C GLN A 1 -28.93 9.09 1.79
N ALA A 2 -27.76 9.70 1.63
CA ALA A 2 -27.20 10.00 0.31
C ALA A 2 -25.68 9.83 0.36
N ILE A 3 -25.21 8.58 0.31
CA ILE A 3 -23.81 8.32 -0.03
C ILE A 3 -23.78 8.24 -1.55
N ILE A 4 -23.51 9.40 -2.12
CA ILE A 4 -23.25 9.68 -3.52
C ILE A 4 -22.44 8.55 -4.16
N ASN A 5 -23.16 7.68 -4.88
CA ASN A 5 -22.63 6.59 -5.68
C ASN A 5 -22.36 7.10 -7.11
N ILE A 6 -21.68 8.25 -7.24
CA ILE A 6 -21.60 8.94 -8.53
C ILE A 6 -20.54 8.33 -9.46
N HIS A 7 -19.60 7.49 -9.00
CA HIS A 7 -18.57 6.90 -9.89
C HIS A 7 -18.20 5.46 -9.48
N GLY A 8 -19.12 4.49 -9.53
CA GLY A 8 -18.85 3.04 -9.55
C GLY A 8 -17.94 2.41 -8.47
N ARG A 9 -17.40 3.20 -7.54
CA ARG A 9 -16.43 2.83 -6.51
C ARG A 9 -16.94 3.34 -5.18
N SER A 10 -17.02 2.43 -4.23
CA SER A 10 -17.36 2.73 -2.84
C SER A 10 -16.27 3.58 -2.18
N ALA A 11 -16.64 4.36 -1.16
CA ALA A 11 -15.69 5.12 -0.35
C ALA A 11 -14.54 4.23 0.20
N LYS A 12 -14.88 2.99 0.59
CA LYS A 12 -13.90 1.99 1.04
C LYS A 12 -12.86 1.66 -0.02
N GLN A 13 -13.27 1.51 -1.29
CA GLN A 13 -12.33 1.24 -2.38
C GLN A 13 -11.39 2.41 -2.61
N LEU A 14 -11.90 3.64 -2.58
CA LEU A 14 -11.06 4.84 -2.76
C LEU A 14 -9.99 4.96 -1.66
N VAL A 15 -10.36 4.71 -0.40
CA VAL A 15 -9.41 4.68 0.72
C VAL A 15 -8.37 3.57 0.54
N THR A 16 -8.82 2.38 0.12
CA THR A 16 -7.95 1.22 -0.12
C THR A 16 -6.92 1.51 -1.22
N GLU A 17 -7.36 2.08 -2.34
CA GLU A 17 -6.50 2.49 -3.45
C GLU A 17 -5.49 3.55 -2.98
N LYS A 18 -5.94 4.54 -2.20
CA LYS A 18 -5.05 5.60 -1.69
C LYS A 18 -3.95 5.04 -0.78
N ILE A 19 -4.32 4.17 0.17
CA ILE A 19 -3.36 3.49 1.06
C ILE A 19 -2.37 2.65 0.24
N PHE A 20 -2.85 1.97 -0.79
CA PHE A 20 -1.99 1.14 -1.63
C PHE A 20 -0.98 1.97 -2.43
N GLU A 21 -1.39 3.08 -3.03
CA GLU A 21 -0.48 3.97 -3.76
C GLU A 21 0.56 4.61 -2.83
N GLU A 22 0.16 5.00 -1.63
CA GLU A 22 1.09 5.55 -0.63
C GLU A 22 2.11 4.50 -0.15
N ALA A 23 1.67 3.25 0.05
CA ALA A 23 2.57 2.14 0.37
C ALA A 23 3.62 1.91 -0.73
N LYS A 24 3.25 2.00 -2.02
CA LYS A 24 4.20 1.85 -3.13
C LYS A 24 5.26 2.94 -3.11
N VAL A 25 4.85 4.19 -2.93
CA VAL A 25 5.76 5.35 -2.84
C VAL A 25 6.74 5.18 -1.68
N LEU A 26 6.26 4.82 -0.49
CA LEU A 26 7.12 4.61 0.67
C LEU A 26 8.08 3.43 0.47
N LEU A 27 7.64 2.35 -0.16
CA LEU A 27 8.51 1.19 -0.43
C LEU A 27 9.61 1.51 -1.43
N ALA A 28 9.32 2.33 -2.44
CA ALA A 28 10.27 2.70 -3.50
C ALA A 28 11.24 3.79 -3.07
N HIS A 29 10.75 4.83 -2.37
CA HIS A 29 11.49 6.09 -2.20
C HIS A 29 11.82 6.45 -0.75
N SER A 30 11.64 5.52 0.21
CA SER A 30 12.03 5.76 1.60
C SER A 30 12.98 4.68 2.13
N ALA A 31 13.78 5.07 3.11
CA ALA A 31 14.64 4.16 3.88
C ALA A 31 13.89 3.43 5.02
N LEU A 32 12.59 3.68 5.18
CA LEU A 32 11.79 3.08 6.26
C LEU A 32 11.75 1.56 6.13
N THR A 33 11.81 0.87 7.26
CA THR A 33 11.56 -0.57 7.33
C THR A 33 10.12 -0.89 6.94
N ILE A 34 9.86 -2.14 6.55
CA ILE A 34 8.50 -2.62 6.24
C ILE A 34 7.56 -2.40 7.44
N LYS A 35 8.08 -2.61 8.66
CA LYS A 35 7.38 -2.36 9.91
C LYS A 35 6.99 -0.90 10.10
N GLU A 36 7.91 0.04 9.89
CA GLU A 36 7.62 1.48 10.02
C GLU A 36 6.61 1.94 8.97
N ILE A 37 6.72 1.46 7.74
CA ILE A 37 5.75 1.75 6.68
C ILE A 37 4.36 1.26 7.06
N SER A 38 4.25 0.02 7.55
CA SER A 38 3.00 -0.56 8.02
C SER A 38 2.28 0.36 9.01
N TYR A 39 3.00 0.81 10.05
CA TYR A 39 2.42 1.70 11.05
C TYR A 39 2.08 3.09 10.49
N SER A 40 2.94 3.64 9.64
CA SER A 40 2.74 4.99 9.07
C SER A 40 1.46 5.13 8.25
N ILE A 41 1.00 4.04 7.62
CA ILE A 41 -0.20 4.03 6.78
C ILE A 41 -1.41 3.37 7.48
N GLY A 42 -1.34 3.20 8.80
CA GLY A 42 -2.48 2.84 9.64
C GLY A 42 -2.69 1.34 9.89
N PHE A 43 -1.73 0.47 9.57
CA PHE A 43 -1.79 -0.93 9.99
C PHE A 43 -1.19 -1.11 11.38
N SER A 44 -1.91 -1.82 12.25
CA SER A 44 -1.42 -2.17 13.59
C SER A 44 -0.37 -3.29 13.59
N GLU A 45 -0.23 -4.05 12.50
CA GLU A 45 0.67 -5.19 12.43
C GLU A 45 1.30 -5.32 11.03
N GLU A 46 2.61 -5.52 10.98
CA GLU A 46 3.39 -5.64 9.74
C GLU A 46 2.91 -6.80 8.84
N ASN A 47 2.48 -7.90 9.45
CA ASN A 47 1.97 -9.06 8.71
C ASN A 47 0.66 -8.74 7.96
N ASN A 48 -0.22 -7.93 8.56
CA ASN A 48 -1.46 -7.51 7.93
C ASN A 48 -1.18 -6.58 6.74
N PHE A 49 -0.24 -5.65 6.90
CA PHE A 49 0.25 -4.83 5.80
C PHE A 49 0.85 -5.70 4.68
N SER A 50 1.69 -6.67 5.03
CA SER A 50 2.35 -7.53 4.04
C SER A 50 1.35 -8.36 3.24
N ALA A 51 0.33 -8.92 3.90
CA ALA A 51 -0.75 -9.65 3.23
C ALA A 51 -1.59 -8.72 2.34
N PHE A 52 -1.95 -7.54 2.85
CA PHE A 52 -2.66 -6.51 2.08
C PHE A 52 -1.87 -6.12 0.81
N PHE A 53 -0.60 -5.78 0.95
CA PHE A 53 0.24 -5.32 -0.16
C PHE A 53 0.45 -6.42 -1.19
N THR A 54 0.69 -7.66 -0.75
CA THR A 54 0.85 -8.82 -1.64
C THR A 54 -0.43 -9.08 -2.43
N LYS A 55 -1.60 -8.98 -1.79
CA LYS A 55 -2.90 -9.16 -2.45
C LYS A 55 -3.11 -8.15 -3.60
N HIS A 56 -2.63 -6.91 -3.45
CA HIS A 56 -2.85 -5.84 -4.44
C HIS A 56 -1.74 -5.75 -5.49
N SER A 57 -0.49 -6.03 -5.12
CA SER A 57 0.66 -5.90 -6.03
C SER A 57 1.11 -7.21 -6.68
N GLY A 58 0.73 -8.37 -6.12
CA GLY A 58 1.27 -9.68 -6.49
C GLY A 58 2.67 -9.97 -5.96
N TYR A 59 3.28 -9.05 -5.20
CA TYR A 59 4.63 -9.19 -4.64
C TYR A 59 4.64 -8.87 -3.15
N SER A 60 5.53 -9.52 -2.39
CA SER A 60 5.76 -9.08 -1.01
C SER A 60 6.36 -7.67 -0.98
N PRO A 61 6.13 -6.87 0.08
CA PRO A 61 6.69 -5.53 0.19
C PRO A 61 8.21 -5.48 -0.03
N LYS A 62 8.93 -6.44 0.55
CA LYS A 62 10.39 -6.58 0.39
C LYS A 62 10.78 -6.86 -1.06
N LYS A 63 10.07 -7.77 -1.74
CA LYS A 63 10.34 -8.09 -3.15
C LYS A 63 10.06 -6.89 -4.05
N TYR A 64 8.97 -6.17 -3.80
CA TYR A 64 8.62 -4.97 -4.53
C TYR A 64 9.70 -3.88 -4.38
N ARG A 65 10.15 -3.60 -3.15
CA ARG A 65 11.24 -2.65 -2.89
C ARG A 65 12.51 -3.00 -3.68
N ASN A 66 12.94 -4.25 -3.61
CA ASN A 66 14.13 -4.70 -4.34
C ASN A 66 13.95 -4.52 -5.86
N LEU A 67 12.75 -4.79 -6.38
CA LEU A 67 12.45 -4.59 -7.80
C LEU A 67 12.55 -3.11 -8.20
N GLN A 68 12.01 -2.19 -7.39
CA GLN A 68 12.10 -0.75 -7.66
C GLN A 68 13.56 -0.26 -7.64
N MET A 69 14.36 -0.68 -6.65
CA MET A 69 15.79 -0.36 -6.58
C MET A 69 16.56 -0.86 -7.82
N ASN A 70 16.27 -2.08 -8.29
CA ASN A 70 16.93 -2.65 -9.46
C ASN A 70 16.54 -1.95 -10.77
N LEU A 71 15.32 -1.41 -10.85
CA LEU A 71 14.85 -0.66 -12.02
C LEU A 71 15.35 0.79 -12.04
N GLY A 72 15.97 1.27 -10.95
CA GLY A 72 16.44 2.65 -10.82
C GLY A 72 15.32 3.69 -10.84
N LEU A 73 14.11 3.27 -10.44
CA LEU A 73 12.91 4.11 -10.37
C LEU A 73 12.78 4.81 -9.02
#